data_AF-A0A1H3XH25-F1
#
_entry.id   AF-A0A1H3XH25-F1
#
_cell.length_a   1.000
_cell.length_b   1.000
_cell.length_c   1.000
_cell.angle_alpha   90.00
_cell.angle_beta   90.00
_cell.angle_gamma   90.00
#
_symmetry.space_group_name_H-M   'P 1'
#
loop_
_entity.id
_entity.type
_entity.pdbx_description
1 polymer ?
#
loop_
_entity_poly.entity_id
_entity_poly.type
_entity_poly.pdbx_seq_one_letter_code
_entity_poly.pdbx_strand_id
1 'polypeptide(L)'
;MKSTIKYLVLVVFALSIFNCDNDDGDPVTSPNEDVCNYQGLTALINNTHTLIPEAELQTDFFPNNDGPGIPAVEVFYTTNPGSTFIVTRAVTLGAVDSNPEIKIDDVDYSGVITCQRAGSAVGDELRFDILLDNGYEAELCVIIDDVNP
;
A
#
# COMPACT_ATOMS: atom_id res chain seq x y z
N MET A 1 -19.97 42.30 26.44
CA MET A 1 -19.65 40.84 26.42
C MET A 1 -20.90 40.02 26.08
N LYS A 2 -21.39 40.02 24.83
CA LYS A 2 -22.64 39.28 24.49
C LYS A 2 -22.63 38.53 23.17
N SER A 3 -21.89 38.99 22.16
CA SER A 3 -21.82 38.34 20.84
C SER A 3 -20.46 37.67 20.59
N THR A 4 -19.36 38.34 20.92
CA THR A 4 -17.99 37.86 20.64
C THR A 4 -17.67 36.53 21.33
N ILE A 5 -18.09 36.35 22.59
CA ILE A 5 -17.90 35.09 23.33
C ILE A 5 -18.75 33.97 22.72
N LYS A 6 -19.95 34.27 22.20
CA LYS A 6 -20.81 33.27 21.56
C LYS A 6 -20.22 32.78 20.25
N TYR A 7 -19.66 33.69 19.45
CA TYR A 7 -18.96 33.31 18.21
C TYR A 7 -17.67 32.54 18.49
N LEU A 8 -16.92 32.92 19.54
CA LEU A 8 -15.74 32.15 19.97
C LEU A 8 -16.11 30.73 20.38
N VAL A 9 -17.15 30.57 21.19
CA VAL A 9 -17.65 29.24 21.61
C VAL A 9 -18.16 28.44 20.41
N LEU A 10 -18.88 29.07 19.48
CA LEU A 10 -19.36 28.40 18.27
C LEU A 10 -18.21 27.95 17.37
N VAL A 11 -17.15 28.77 17.22
CA VAL A 11 -15.96 28.43 16.44
C VAL A 11 -15.17 27.31 17.12
N VAL A 12 -14.95 27.37 18.43
CA VAL A 12 -14.28 26.29 19.18
C VAL A 12 -15.08 24.99 19.11
N PHE A 13 -16.41 25.07 19.23
CA PHE A 13 -17.28 23.90 19.11
C PHE A 13 -17.23 23.34 17.68
N ALA A 14 -17.36 24.19 16.65
CA ALA A 14 -17.24 23.76 15.26
C ALA A 14 -15.87 23.13 14.94
N LEU A 15 -14.77 23.69 15.46
CA LEU A 15 -13.44 23.07 15.31
C LEU A 15 -13.40 21.69 15.97
N SER A 16 -14.01 21.50 17.15
CA SER A 16 -14.02 20.19 17.82
C SER A 16 -14.84 19.09 17.13
N ILE A 17 -15.86 19.44 16.32
CA ILE A 17 -16.67 18.45 15.55
C ILE A 17 -16.23 18.30 14.10
N PHE A 18 -15.39 19.20 13.58
CA PHE A 18 -14.85 19.15 12.22
C PHE A 18 -13.32 19.01 12.20
N ASN A 19 -12.72 18.51 13.27
CA ASN A 19 -11.37 17.96 13.19
C ASN A 19 -11.48 16.71 12.32
N CYS A 20 -11.07 16.78 11.06
CA CYS A 20 -10.76 15.57 10.32
C CYS A 20 -9.66 14.86 11.10
N ASP A 21 -9.93 13.63 11.49
CA ASP A 21 -8.92 12.78 12.11
C ASP A 21 -7.82 12.53 11.08
N ASN A 22 -6.60 12.89 11.42
CA ASN A 22 -5.41 12.54 10.66
C ASN A 22 -4.72 11.39 11.43
N ASP A 23 -5.51 10.35 11.66
CA ASP A 23 -5.32 9.36 12.73
C ASP A 23 -4.49 8.17 12.28
N ASP A 24 -3.34 8.45 11.69
CA ASP A 24 -2.24 7.49 11.70
C ASP A 24 -1.95 7.20 13.20
N GLY A 25 -2.37 6.01 13.67
CA GLY A 25 -2.09 5.48 15.00
C GLY A 25 -3.28 5.04 15.85
N ASP A 26 -4.54 5.33 15.46
CA ASP A 26 -5.70 4.93 16.28
C ASP A 26 -6.19 3.51 15.94
N PRO A 27 -6.13 2.56 16.88
CA PRO A 27 -6.64 1.21 16.68
C PRO A 27 -8.17 1.14 16.53
N VAL A 28 -8.92 2.24 16.67
CA VAL A 28 -10.38 2.29 16.49
C VAL A 28 -10.78 2.88 15.13
N THR A 29 -10.13 3.95 14.67
CA THR A 29 -10.40 4.60 13.37
C THR A 29 -9.44 4.17 12.25
N SER A 30 -8.23 3.72 12.60
CA SER A 30 -7.18 3.15 11.72
C SER A 30 -6.69 1.76 12.20
N PRO A 31 -7.58 0.78 12.47
CA PRO A 31 -7.24 -0.52 13.06
C PRO A 31 -6.24 -1.39 12.26
N ASN A 32 -5.89 -0.96 11.04
CA ASN A 32 -5.20 -1.77 10.04
C ASN A 32 -3.81 -1.23 9.69
N GLU A 33 -3.42 -0.09 10.25
CA GLU A 33 -2.16 0.57 9.93
C GLU A 33 -0.95 -0.33 10.18
N ASP A 34 -0.99 -1.13 11.26
CA ASP A 34 0.06 -2.07 11.64
C ASP A 34 -0.28 -3.55 11.37
N VAL A 35 -1.48 -3.87 10.85
CA VAL A 35 -1.94 -5.27 10.71
C VAL A 35 -2.43 -5.56 9.28
N CYS A 36 -1.79 -6.55 8.66
CA CYS A 36 -2.22 -7.13 7.41
C CYS A 36 -3.52 -7.91 7.62
N ASN A 37 -4.64 -7.29 7.30
CA ASN A 37 -5.95 -7.93 7.45
C ASN A 37 -6.25 -8.93 6.33
N TYR A 38 -5.60 -8.75 5.18
CA TYR A 38 -5.69 -9.65 4.05
C TYR A 38 -4.30 -9.85 3.47
N GLN A 39 -3.80 -11.08 3.57
CA GLN A 39 -2.53 -11.46 2.95
C GLN A 39 -2.79 -11.75 1.47
N GLY A 40 -2.35 -10.83 0.62
CA GLY A 40 -2.48 -10.84 -0.82
C GLY A 40 -2.57 -9.41 -1.40
N LEU A 41 -3.14 -9.32 -2.60
CA LEU A 41 -3.49 -8.05 -3.26
C LEU A 41 -4.95 -7.70 -2.95
N THR A 42 -5.18 -6.46 -2.52
CA THR A 42 -6.50 -5.85 -2.51
C THR A 42 -6.50 -4.60 -3.37
N ALA A 43 -7.53 -4.41 -4.19
CA ALA A 43 -7.68 -3.20 -5.00
C ALA A 43 -9.16 -2.81 -5.10
N LEU A 44 -9.45 -1.52 -4.97
CA LEU A 44 -10.78 -0.95 -5.19
C LEU A 44 -10.74 0.04 -6.35
N ILE A 45 -11.11 -0.44 -7.54
CA ILE A 45 -11.02 0.32 -8.78
C ILE A 45 -12.42 0.40 -9.40
N ASN A 46 -12.93 1.61 -9.63
CA ASN A 46 -14.27 1.84 -10.20
C ASN A 46 -15.39 1.05 -9.48
N ASN A 47 -15.36 0.98 -8.14
CA ASN A 47 -16.28 0.17 -7.31
C ASN A 47 -16.20 -1.35 -7.53
N THR A 48 -15.18 -1.83 -8.24
CA THR A 48 -14.87 -3.25 -8.36
C THR A 48 -13.79 -3.59 -7.34
N HIS A 49 -14.07 -4.58 -6.50
CA HIS A 49 -13.09 -5.12 -5.56
C HIS A 49 -12.37 -6.29 -6.22
N THR A 50 -11.05 -6.15 -6.38
CA THR A 50 -10.16 -7.25 -6.72
C THR A 50 -9.48 -7.71 -5.44
N LEU A 51 -9.57 -9.00 -5.15
CA LEU A 51 -8.96 -9.66 -3.99
C LEU A 51 -8.24 -10.90 -4.51
N ILE A 52 -6.91 -10.90 -4.49
CA ILE A 52 -6.11 -12.05 -4.88
C ILE A 52 -5.33 -12.51 -3.65
N PRO A 53 -5.59 -13.71 -3.12
CA PRO A 53 -4.95 -14.15 -1.90
C PRO A 53 -3.48 -14.47 -2.15
N GLU A 54 -2.68 -14.37 -1.11
CA GLU A 54 -1.25 -14.70 -1.15
C GLU A 54 -0.96 -16.09 -1.70
N ALA A 55 -1.81 -17.07 -1.41
CA ALA A 55 -1.67 -18.43 -1.92
C ALA A 55 -1.78 -18.54 -3.46
N GLU A 56 -2.22 -17.49 -4.14
CA GLU A 56 -2.25 -17.39 -5.60
C GLU A 56 -1.22 -16.40 -6.15
N LEU A 57 -0.45 -15.72 -5.29
CA LEU A 57 0.63 -14.84 -5.65
C LEU A 57 1.99 -15.53 -5.46
N GLN A 58 3.00 -15.01 -6.13
CA GLN A 58 4.41 -15.32 -5.93
C GLN A 58 5.13 -13.99 -5.73
N THR A 59 5.98 -13.94 -4.70
CA THR A 59 6.79 -12.76 -4.37
C THR A 59 8.27 -13.07 -4.47
N ASP A 60 8.93 -12.42 -5.42
CA ASP A 60 10.36 -12.55 -5.65
C ASP A 60 11.09 -11.28 -5.19
N PHE A 61 12.06 -11.45 -4.30
CA PHE A 61 12.93 -10.36 -3.84
C PHE A 61 14.28 -10.40 -4.57
N PHE A 62 14.64 -9.30 -5.22
CA PHE A 62 15.88 -9.16 -5.97
C PHE A 62 16.81 -8.18 -5.26
N PRO A 63 17.79 -8.59 -4.45
CA PRO A 63 18.69 -7.67 -3.76
C PRO A 63 19.58 -6.82 -4.69
N ASN A 64 19.79 -7.25 -5.94
CA ASN A 64 20.71 -6.60 -6.88
C ASN A 64 20.12 -6.40 -8.30
N ASN A 65 18.82 -6.15 -8.42
CA ASN A 65 18.06 -6.13 -9.68
C ASN A 65 18.76 -5.34 -10.82
N ASP A 66 19.23 -4.13 -10.54
CA ASP A 66 19.88 -3.24 -11.52
C ASP A 66 21.36 -2.96 -11.18
N GLY A 67 21.95 -3.79 -10.31
CA GLY A 67 23.33 -3.65 -9.84
C GLY A 67 23.47 -3.85 -8.33
N PRO A 68 24.71 -3.89 -7.81
CA PRO A 68 24.97 -4.18 -6.40
C PRO A 68 24.22 -3.22 -5.45
N GLY A 69 23.36 -3.79 -4.60
CA GLY A 69 22.59 -3.03 -3.61
C GLY A 69 21.47 -2.16 -4.18
N ILE A 70 21.00 -2.45 -5.41
CA ILE A 70 19.79 -1.86 -5.98
C ILE A 70 18.68 -2.92 -5.91
N PRO A 71 17.94 -2.98 -4.80
CA PRO A 71 16.95 -4.01 -4.61
C PRO A 71 15.62 -3.70 -5.31
N ALA A 72 14.86 -4.74 -5.64
CA ALA A 72 13.50 -4.67 -6.14
C ALA A 72 12.67 -5.85 -5.61
N VAL A 73 11.35 -5.71 -5.67
CA VAL A 73 10.37 -6.77 -5.42
C VAL A 73 9.50 -6.88 -6.65
N GLU A 74 9.24 -8.11 -7.08
CA GLU A 74 8.19 -8.44 -8.05
C GLU A 74 7.16 -9.34 -7.37
N VAL A 75 5.89 -9.00 -7.51
CA VAL A 75 4.77 -9.83 -7.07
C VAL A 75 3.86 -10.10 -8.24
N PHE A 76 3.51 -11.35 -8.50
CA PHE A 76 2.72 -11.71 -9.67
C PHE A 76 1.74 -12.85 -9.41
N TYR A 77 0.68 -12.89 -10.23
CA TYR A 77 -0.33 -13.93 -10.17
C TYR A 77 0.20 -15.26 -10.72
N THR A 78 0.28 -16.29 -9.88
CA THR A 78 0.96 -17.56 -10.18
C THR A 78 0.43 -18.28 -11.42
N THR A 79 -0.89 -18.30 -11.60
CA THR A 79 -1.52 -19.06 -12.70
C THR A 79 -1.51 -18.33 -14.03
N ASN A 80 -1.40 -16.99 -14.00
CA ASN A 80 -1.28 -16.15 -15.19
C ASN A 80 -0.46 -14.88 -14.85
N PRO A 81 0.88 -14.97 -14.81
CA PRO A 81 1.73 -13.88 -14.35
C PRO A 81 1.56 -12.58 -15.14
N GLY A 82 1.15 -12.68 -16.41
CA GLY A 82 0.96 -11.52 -17.28
C GLY A 82 -0.32 -10.72 -17.05
N SER A 83 -1.31 -11.24 -16.31
CA SER A 83 -2.57 -10.51 -16.07
C SER A 83 -2.49 -9.56 -14.89
N THR A 84 -1.81 -9.96 -13.81
CA THR A 84 -1.64 -9.14 -12.62
C THR A 84 -0.21 -9.30 -12.10
N PHE A 85 0.54 -8.20 -12.06
CA PHE A 85 1.87 -8.13 -11.49
C PHE A 85 2.19 -6.71 -11.01
N ILE A 86 3.05 -6.61 -10.00
CA ILE A 86 3.54 -5.36 -9.43
C ILE A 86 5.05 -5.48 -9.24
N VAL A 87 5.80 -4.52 -9.79
CA VAL A 87 7.25 -4.38 -9.58
C VAL A 87 7.53 -3.06 -8.90
N THR A 88 8.29 -3.10 -7.80
CA THR A 88 8.64 -1.89 -7.03
C THR A 88 10.07 -1.95 -6.51
N ARG A 89 10.71 -0.77 -6.44
CA ARG A 89 12.01 -0.56 -5.80
C ARG A 89 11.89 -0.01 -4.37
N ALA A 90 10.68 0.23 -3.89
CA ALA A 90 10.42 0.71 -2.53
C ALA A 90 10.56 -0.45 -1.52
N VAL A 91 11.75 -0.95 -1.24
CA VAL A 91 11.93 -2.17 -0.41
C VAL A 91 12.39 -1.90 1.03
N THR A 92 12.51 -0.65 1.44
CA THR A 92 12.85 -0.25 2.82
C THR A 92 11.70 0.54 3.41
N LEU A 93 11.43 0.39 4.70
CA LEU A 93 10.35 1.09 5.39
C LEU A 93 10.31 2.60 5.07
N GLY A 94 9.16 3.09 4.62
CA GLY A 94 8.92 4.47 4.24
C GLY A 94 9.51 4.88 2.88
N ALA A 95 10.15 3.98 2.13
CA ALA A 95 10.57 4.26 0.76
C ALA A 95 9.35 4.40 -0.15
N VAL A 96 9.50 5.27 -1.15
CA VAL A 96 8.48 5.51 -2.17
C VAL A 96 9.09 5.23 -3.53
N ASP A 97 8.42 4.40 -4.32
CA ASP A 97 8.69 4.22 -5.74
C ASP A 97 7.67 5.05 -6.53
N SER A 98 8.18 6.08 -7.22
CA SER A 98 7.38 6.98 -8.04
C SER A 98 7.23 6.52 -9.50
N ASN A 99 7.88 5.41 -9.87
CA ASN A 99 7.79 4.81 -11.20
C ASN A 99 7.78 3.27 -11.12
N PRO A 100 6.81 2.68 -10.40
CA PRO A 100 6.61 1.23 -10.34
C PRO A 100 5.99 0.71 -11.65
N GLU A 101 6.03 -0.60 -11.85
CA GLU A 101 5.24 -1.28 -12.87
C GLU A 101 4.03 -1.90 -12.19
N ILE A 102 2.81 -1.51 -12.58
CA ILE A 102 1.58 -1.95 -11.94
C ILE A 102 0.61 -2.44 -13.01
N LYS A 103 0.24 -3.71 -12.94
CA LYS A 103 -0.79 -4.30 -13.78
C LYS A 103 -1.76 -5.11 -12.92
N ILE A 104 -3.06 -4.84 -13.06
CA ILE A 104 -4.12 -5.52 -12.30
C ILE A 104 -5.25 -5.88 -13.28
N ASP A 105 -5.61 -7.17 -13.34
CA ASP A 105 -6.70 -7.69 -14.17
C ASP A 105 -6.58 -7.27 -15.66
N ASP A 106 -5.39 -7.47 -16.23
CA ASP A 106 -5.03 -7.12 -17.60
C ASP A 106 -4.96 -5.62 -17.94
N VAL A 107 -5.04 -4.74 -16.93
CA VAL A 107 -4.97 -3.29 -17.11
C VAL A 107 -3.70 -2.72 -16.48
N ASP A 108 -2.92 -1.97 -17.26
CA ASP A 108 -1.76 -1.24 -16.78
C ASP A 108 -2.19 0.05 -16.06
N TYR A 109 -1.57 0.32 -14.91
CA TYR A 109 -1.79 1.52 -14.13
C TYR A 109 -0.48 2.27 -13.89
N SER A 110 -0.61 3.59 -13.73
CA SER A 110 0.46 4.44 -13.20
C SER A 110 0.08 4.89 -11.79
N GLY A 111 1.09 5.12 -10.95
CA GLY A 111 0.89 5.49 -9.57
C GLY A 111 2.19 5.50 -8.77
N VAL A 112 2.05 5.54 -7.46
CA VAL A 112 3.16 5.49 -6.51
C VAL A 112 2.97 4.33 -5.54
N ILE A 113 4.08 3.69 -5.17
CA ILE A 113 4.09 2.61 -4.16
C ILE A 113 4.90 3.07 -2.96
N THR A 114 4.34 2.94 -1.76
CA THR A 114 5.01 3.22 -0.49
C THR A 114 5.22 1.94 0.30
N CYS A 115 6.45 1.71 0.77
CA CYS A 115 6.76 0.57 1.61
C CYS A 115 6.31 0.81 3.06
N GLN A 116 5.28 0.10 3.50
CA GLN A 116 4.81 0.16 4.89
C GLN A 116 5.47 -0.91 5.78
N ARG A 117 5.97 -1.99 5.18
CA ARG A 117 6.77 -3.00 5.87
C ARG A 117 7.81 -3.60 4.94
N ALA A 118 9.04 -3.64 5.43
CA ALA A 118 10.18 -4.19 4.71
C ALA A 118 10.58 -5.57 5.23
N GLY A 119 11.12 -6.37 4.32
CA GLY A 119 11.61 -7.72 4.49
C GLY A 119 12.68 -8.00 3.42
N SER A 120 13.51 -9.01 3.63
CA SER A 120 14.59 -9.33 2.67
C SER A 120 14.95 -10.82 2.61
N ALA A 121 14.34 -11.65 3.43
CA ALA A 121 14.51 -13.08 3.45
C ALA A 121 13.20 -13.80 3.14
N VAL A 122 13.31 -15.00 2.58
CA VAL A 122 12.15 -15.90 2.39
C VAL A 122 11.39 -16.06 3.70
N GLY A 123 10.08 -15.88 3.67
CA GLY A 123 9.20 -15.91 4.84
C GLY A 123 8.98 -14.55 5.51
N ASP A 124 9.74 -13.50 5.14
CA ASP A 124 9.47 -12.16 5.63
C ASP A 124 8.19 -11.59 4.99
N GLU A 125 7.42 -10.84 5.77
CA GLU A 125 6.26 -10.10 5.29
C GLU A 125 6.68 -8.74 4.70
N LEU A 126 6.16 -8.44 3.51
CA LEU A 126 6.24 -7.15 2.85
C LEU A 126 4.85 -6.50 2.82
N ARG A 127 4.81 -5.17 2.97
CA ARG A 127 3.58 -4.40 2.82
C ARG A 127 3.80 -3.14 2.01
N PHE A 128 2.85 -2.89 1.11
CA PHE A 128 2.90 -1.76 0.20
C PHE A 128 1.53 -1.10 0.08
N ASP A 129 1.52 0.21 0.26
CA ASP A 129 0.39 1.05 -0.14
C ASP A 129 0.59 1.52 -1.57
N ILE A 130 -0.45 1.43 -2.37
CA ILE A 130 -0.41 1.74 -3.80
C ILE A 130 -1.47 2.79 -4.08
N LEU A 131 -1.03 4.01 -4.41
CA LEU A 131 -1.91 5.08 -4.85
C LEU A 131 -1.82 5.20 -6.37
N LEU A 132 -2.90 4.89 -7.08
CA LEU A 132 -2.99 5.00 -8.52
C LEU A 132 -3.28 6.44 -8.93
N ASP A 133 -2.76 6.90 -10.07
CA ASP A 133 -2.89 8.30 -10.55
C ASP A 133 -4.36 8.72 -10.80
N ASN A 134 -5.25 7.75 -11.01
CA ASN A 134 -6.68 7.97 -11.16
C ASN A 134 -7.41 8.12 -9.81
N GLY A 135 -6.69 8.12 -8.69
CA GLY A 135 -7.20 8.30 -7.33
C GLY A 135 -7.78 7.03 -6.71
N TYR A 136 -7.59 5.87 -7.33
CA TYR A 136 -7.90 4.58 -6.70
C TYR A 136 -6.72 4.09 -5.87
N GLU A 137 -7.03 3.19 -4.95
CA GLU A 137 -6.07 2.63 -4.01
C GLU A 137 -6.03 1.11 -4.15
N ALA A 138 -4.83 0.58 -3.97
CA ALA A 138 -4.58 -0.84 -3.80
C ALA A 138 -3.59 -1.03 -2.63
N GLU A 139 -3.63 -2.20 -2.03
CA GLU A 139 -2.72 -2.60 -0.95
C GLU A 139 -2.19 -3.99 -1.28
N LEU A 140 -0.91 -4.19 -1.02
CA LEU A 140 -0.24 -5.47 -1.20
C LEU A 140 0.41 -5.88 0.11
N CYS A 141 -0.05 -6.97 0.70
CA CYS A 141 0.56 -7.57 1.87
C CYS A 141 0.91 -9.03 1.57
N VAL A 142 2.20 -9.33 1.44
CA VAL A 142 2.67 -10.60 0.88
C VAL A 142 3.86 -11.13 1.68
N ILE A 143 4.24 -12.38 1.44
CA ILE A 143 5.39 -13.03 2.01
C ILE A 143 6.43 -13.23 0.90
N ILE A 144 7.70 -12.99 1.19
CA ILE A 144 8.77 -13.30 0.23
C ILE A 144 8.85 -14.82 0.07
N ASP A 145 8.64 -15.30 -1.15
CA ASP A 145 8.70 -16.72 -1.50
C ASP A 145 10.10 -17.11 -1.97
N ASP A 146 10.76 -16.23 -2.74
CA ASP A 146 12.11 -16.46 -3.25
C ASP A 146 13.01 -15.21 -3.16
N VAL A 147 14.31 -15.44 -3.06
CA VAL A 147 15.34 -14.39 -3.08
C VAL A 147 16.29 -14.66 -4.24
N ASN A 148 16.22 -13.81 -5.26
CA ASN A 148 16.93 -13.94 -6.52
C ASN A 148 18.17 -13.02 -6.57
N PRO A 149 19.39 -13.55 -6.37
CA PRO A 149 20.60 -12.76 -6.11
C PRO A 149 21.15 -11.97 -7.31
#